data_AF-A0AA37V822-F1
#
_entry.id   AF-A0AA37V822-F1
#
_cell.length_a   1.000
_cell.length_b   1.000
_cell.length_c   1.000
_cell.angle_alpha   90.00
_cell.angle_beta   90.00
_cell.angle_gamma   90.00
#
_symmetry.space_group_name_H-M   'P 1'
#
loop_
_entity.id
_entity.type
_entity.pdbx_description
1 polymer ?
#
loop_
_entity_poly.entity_id
_entity_poly.type
_entity_poly.pdbx_seq_one_letter_code
_entity_poly.pdbx_strand_id
1 'polypeptide(L)'
;MPAYRIEIRVVPRRGILDPQGKAVADALHSLGFPEVTDVRVGRHVVVETRAASADEAQRRAAEMCERLLANPVTEDFEIEQVVEIAAVSAAAHG
;
A
#
# COMPACT_ATOMS: atom_id res chain seq x y z
N MET A 1 12.61 4.44 -21.41
CA MET A 1 11.46 4.07 -20.55
C MET A 1 11.33 5.13 -19.47
N PRO A 2 10.24 5.91 -19.44
CA PRO A 2 9.97 6.87 -18.36
C PRO A 2 9.98 6.20 -16.98
N ALA A 3 10.23 7.01 -15.95
CA ALA A 3 10.15 6.59 -14.57
C ALA A 3 8.76 6.88 -14.01
N TYR A 4 8.24 5.99 -13.18
CA TYR A 4 6.94 6.11 -12.54
C TYR A 4 7.08 5.88 -11.05
N ARG A 5 6.34 6.68 -10.27
CA ARG A 5 6.04 6.42 -8.87
C ARG A 5 4.63 5.84 -8.77
N ILE A 6 4.52 4.74 -8.04
CA ILE A 6 3.27 4.01 -7.84
C ILE A 6 3.01 3.93 -6.34
N GLU A 7 1.82 4.34 -5.93
CA GLU A 7 1.40 4.30 -4.54
C GLU A 7 0.32 3.23 -4.37
N ILE A 8 0.54 2.33 -3.41
CA ILE A 8 -0.25 1.13 -3.22
C ILE A 8 -0.66 1.05 -1.75
N ARG A 9 -1.96 0.94 -1.50
CA ARG A 9 -2.50 0.64 -0.18
C ARG A 9 -2.70 -0.86 -0.06
N VAL A 10 -2.19 -1.47 1.00
CA VAL A 10 -2.43 -2.87 1.38
C VAL A 10 -3.06 -2.90 2.75
N VAL A 11 -4.23 -3.50 2.89
CA VAL A 11 -4.98 -3.55 4.14
C VAL A 11 -5.48 -4.97 4.40
N PRO A 12 -5.54 -5.45 5.65
CA PRO A 12 -6.15 -6.75 5.92
C PRO A 12 -7.60 -6.77 5.42
N ARG A 13 -8.11 -7.92 4.97
CA ARG A 13 -9.51 -8.13 4.52
C ARG A 13 -10.51 -8.03 5.65
N ARG A 14 -11.69 -7.46 5.38
CA ARG A 14 -12.82 -7.47 6.34
C ARG A 14 -13.12 -8.90 6.80
N GLY A 15 -13.30 -9.08 8.11
CA GLY A 15 -13.51 -10.40 8.72
C GLY A 15 -12.23 -11.15 9.10
N ILE A 16 -11.04 -10.71 8.66
CA ILE A 16 -9.76 -11.21 9.18
C ILE A 16 -9.40 -10.45 10.45
N LEU A 17 -8.89 -11.19 11.45
CA LEU A 17 -8.40 -10.63 12.70
C LEU A 17 -7.18 -9.74 12.42
N ASP A 18 -7.28 -8.46 12.81
CA ASP A 18 -6.21 -7.48 12.80
C ASP A 18 -5.84 -7.09 14.24
N PRO A 19 -4.84 -7.74 14.86
CA PRO A 19 -4.42 -7.42 16.22
C PRO A 19 -3.91 -5.99 16.37
N GLN A 20 -3.31 -5.42 15.32
CA GLN A 20 -2.78 -4.05 15.34
C GLN A 20 -3.92 -3.04 15.30
N GLY A 21 -4.89 -3.24 14.40
CA GLY A 21 -6.13 -2.46 14.34
C GLY A 21 -6.86 -2.43 15.67
N LYS A 22 -7.03 -3.59 16.31
CA LYS A 22 -7.64 -3.67 17.65
C LYS A 22 -6.88 -2.86 18.70
N ALA A 23 -5.56 -3.01 18.77
CA ALA A 23 -4.76 -2.28 19.74
C ALA A 23 -4.86 -0.75 19.55
N VAL A 24 -4.93 -0.27 18.31
CA VAL A 24 -5.13 1.15 18.01
C VAL A 24 -6.54 1.60 18.39
N ALA A 25 -7.58 0.81 18.12
CA ALA A 25 -8.95 1.12 18.54
C ALA A 25 -9.05 1.27 20.06
N ASP A 26 -8.50 0.32 20.82
CA ASP A 26 -8.50 0.34 22.29
C ASP A 26 -7.75 1.59 22.83
N ALA A 27 -6.65 1.98 22.18
CA ALA A 27 -5.91 3.19 22.52
C ALA A 27 -6.72 4.47 22.23
N LEU A 28 -7.42 4.54 21.08
CA LEU A 28 -8.30 5.67 20.74
C LEU A 28 -9.46 5.80 21.73
N HIS A 29 -10.07 4.68 22.13
CA HIS A 29 -11.11 4.69 23.17
C HIS A 29 -10.58 5.23 24.50
N SER A 30 -9.38 4.81 24.90
CA SER A 30 -8.71 5.30 26.11
C SER A 30 -8.39 6.80 26.07
N LEU A 31 -8.21 7.35 24.87
CA LEU A 31 -7.98 8.79 24.64
C LEU A 31 -9.27 9.62 24.54
N GLY A 32 -10.45 8.98 24.69
CA GLY A 32 -11.73 9.67 24.70
C GLY A 32 -12.42 9.76 23.33
N PHE A 33 -12.12 8.86 22.39
CA PHE A 33 -12.80 8.73 21.11
C PHE A 33 -13.74 7.50 21.06
N PRO A 34 -14.81 7.45 21.90
CA PRO A 34 -15.69 6.27 21.99
C PRO A 34 -16.50 5.99 20.71
N GLU A 35 -16.62 6.96 19.81
CA GLU A 35 -17.34 6.84 18.53
C GLU A 35 -16.61 5.97 17.49
N VAL A 36 -15.34 5.62 17.71
CA VAL A 36 -14.56 4.77 16.82
C VAL A 36 -15.09 3.33 16.88
N THR A 37 -15.62 2.82 15.78
CA THR A 37 -16.26 1.49 15.73
C THR A 37 -15.38 0.38 15.16
N ASP A 38 -14.44 0.71 14.27
CA ASP A 38 -13.50 -0.22 13.66
C ASP A 38 -12.22 0.51 13.27
N VAL A 39 -11.07 -0.14 13.44
CA VAL A 39 -9.77 0.37 13.00
C VAL A 39 -9.03 -0.77 12.32
N ARG A 40 -8.49 -0.48 11.14
CA ARG A 40 -7.63 -1.39 10.39
C ARG A 40 -6.28 -0.75 10.19
N VAL A 41 -5.23 -1.50 10.48
CA VAL A 41 -3.85 -1.06 10.24
C VAL A 41 -3.32 -1.80 9.03
N GLY A 42 -2.96 -1.03 8.01
CA GLY A 42 -2.40 -1.53 6.76
C GLY A 42 -1.03 -0.93 6.48
N ARG A 43 -0.54 -1.18 5.27
CA ARG A 43 0.73 -0.68 4.75
C ARG A 43 0.46 0.21 3.54
N HIS A 44 1.20 1.30 3.44
CA HIS A 44 1.28 2.10 2.22
C HIS A 44 2.66 1.84 1.60
N VAL A 45 2.66 1.33 0.37
CA VAL A 45 3.85 0.91 -0.36
C VAL A 45 4.05 1.85 -1.54
N VAL A 46 5.24 2.43 -1.61
CA VAL A 46 5.64 3.31 -2.70
C VAL A 46 6.68 2.57 -3.55
N VAL A 47 6.42 2.46 -4.85
CA VAL A 47 7.32 1.82 -5.81
C VAL A 47 7.74 2.84 -6.86
N GLU A 48 9.04 3.02 -7.03
CA GLU A 48 9.60 3.75 -8.16
C GLU A 48 10.17 2.76 -9.18
N THR A 49 9.70 2.83 -10.43
CA THR A 49 10.03 1.86 -11.47
C THR A 49 10.15 2.52 -12.85
N ARG A 50 10.76 1.84 -13.82
CA ARG A 50 10.74 2.26 -15.22
C ARG A 50 9.78 1.37 -16.02
N ALA A 51 8.95 1.98 -16.85
CA ALA A 51 8.00 1.29 -17.72
C ALA A 51 7.90 2.01 -19.08
N ALA A 52 7.37 1.36 -20.11
CA ALA A 52 7.13 1.99 -21.40
C ALA A 52 5.92 2.94 -21.36
N SER A 53 4.96 2.69 -20.48
CA SER A 53 3.77 3.55 -20.26
C SER A 53 3.22 3.43 -18.83
N ALA A 54 2.33 4.36 -18.46
CA ALA A 54 1.60 4.30 -17.19
C ALA A 54 0.78 3.01 -17.06
N ASP A 55 0.12 2.57 -18.14
CA ASP A 55 -0.64 1.32 -18.16
C ASP A 55 0.24 0.10 -17.89
N GLU A 56 1.46 0.08 -18.44
CA GLU A 56 2.42 -0.97 -18.13
C GLU A 56 2.86 -0.92 -16.67
N ALA A 57 3.20 0.27 -16.16
CA ALA A 57 3.55 0.47 -14.75
C ALA A 57 2.44 -0.06 -13.82
N GLN A 58 1.18 0.26 -14.12
CA GLN A 58 0.02 -0.22 -13.37
C GLN A 58 -0.13 -1.75 -13.42
N ARG A 59 0.00 -2.37 -14.60
CA ARG A 59 -0.06 -3.84 -14.72
C ARG A 59 1.07 -4.52 -13.94
N ARG A 60 2.28 -3.97 -14.01
CA ARG A 60 3.43 -4.51 -13.26
C ARG A 60 3.22 -4.36 -11.74
N ALA A 61 2.66 -3.25 -11.28
CA ALA A 61 2.32 -3.08 -9.87
C ALA A 61 1.27 -4.09 -9.39
N ALA A 62 0.22 -4.34 -10.18
CA ALA A 62 -0.77 -5.38 -9.86
C ALA A 62 -0.10 -6.76 -9.71
N GLU A 63 0.79 -7.13 -10.63
CA GLU A 63 1.55 -8.39 -10.54
C GLU A 63 2.43 -8.42 -9.28
N MET A 64 3.08 -7.32 -8.91
CA MET A 64 3.87 -7.23 -7.67
C MET A 64 2.99 -7.44 -6.43
N CYS A 65 1.79 -6.86 -6.43
CA CYS A 65 0.81 -7.03 -5.34
C CYS A 65 0.38 -8.49 -5.19
N GLU A 66 -0.03 -9.13 -6.29
CA GLU A 66 -0.50 -10.52 -6.30
C GLU A 66 0.60 -11.51 -5.89
N ARG A 67 1.86 -11.23 -6.25
CA ARG A 67 2.97 -12.14 -6.02
C ARG A 67 3.67 -11.97 -4.69
N LEU A 68 3.64 -10.75 -4.12
CA LEU A 68 4.48 -10.44 -2.95
C LEU A 68 3.89 -9.41 -2.00
N LEU A 69 3.43 -8.26 -2.51
CA LEU A 69 3.16 -7.13 -1.61
C LEU A 69 1.92 -7.35 -0.74
N ALA A 70 0.93 -8.10 -1.23
CA ALA A 70 -0.27 -8.48 -0.51
C ALA A 70 -0.37 -10.00 -0.39
N ASN A 71 -0.74 -10.48 0.80
CA ASN A 71 -1.14 -11.86 0.98
C ASN A 71 -2.56 -12.06 0.39
N PRO A 72 -2.73 -12.93 -0.63
CA PRO A 72 -4.00 -13.07 -1.34
C PRO A 72 -5.14 -13.62 -0.47
N VAL A 73 -4.83 -14.28 0.65
CA VAL A 73 -5.84 -14.86 1.55
C VAL A 73 -6.32 -13.86 2.58
N THR A 74 -5.42 -13.00 3.08
CA THR A 74 -5.69 -12.18 4.28
C THR A 74 -5.72 -10.69 4.03
N GLU A 75 -5.22 -10.22 2.89
CA GLU A 75 -5.10 -8.79 2.56
C GLU A 75 -5.81 -8.46 1.25
N ASP A 76 -6.30 -7.24 1.16
CA ASP A 76 -6.71 -6.56 -0.06
C ASP A 76 -5.67 -5.49 -0.39
N PHE A 77 -5.56 -5.12 -1.67
CA PHE A 77 -4.73 -4.00 -2.09
C PHE A 77 -5.45 -3.11 -3.10
N GLU A 78 -5.02 -1.86 -3.15
CA GLU A 78 -5.50 -0.85 -4.09
C GLU A 78 -4.29 -0.07 -4.63
N ILE A 79 -4.19 0.06 -5.95
CA ILE A 79 -3.22 0.95 -6.59
C ILE A 79 -3.87 2.33 -6.63
N GLU A 80 -3.42 3.23 -5.75
CA GLU A 80 -4.03 4.54 -5.54
C GLU A 80 -3.59 5.56 -6.60
N GLN A 81 -2.30 5.53 -6.96
CA GLN A 81 -1.72 6.46 -7.93
C GLN A 81 -0.63 5.80 -8.77
N VAL A 82 -0.56 6.22 -10.04
CA VAL A 82 0.54 5.95 -10.96
C VAL A 82 0.88 7.28 -11.63
N VAL A 83 2.05 7.83 -11.31
CA VAL A 83 2.48 9.13 -11.84
C VAL A 83 3.83 8.99 -12.50
N GLU A 84 3.97 9.55 -13.70
CA GLU A 84 5.27 9.71 -14.32
C GLU A 84 6.08 10.72 -13.50
N ILE A 85 7.32 10.38 -13.20
CA ILE A 85 8.24 11.23 -12.44
C ILE A 85 9.48 11.52 -13.27
N ALA A 86 10.13 12.66 -12.98
CA ALA A 86 11.47 12.89 -13.47
C ALA A 86 12.36 11.74 -12.99
N ALA A 87 13.14 11.15 -13.91
CA ALA A 87 14.02 10.04 -13.54
C ALA A 87 14.99 10.51 -12.45
N VAL A 88 14.90 9.89 -11.27
CA VAL A 88 15.87 10.13 -10.20
C VAL A 88 17.22 9.64 -10.72
N SER A 89 18.21 10.54 -10.74
CA SER A 89 19.61 10.15 -10.96
C SER A 89 19.95 9.07 -9.95
N ALA A 90 20.31 7.88 -10.43
CA ALA A 90 20.73 6.76 -9.60
C ALA A 90 22.06 7.13 -8.92
N ALA A 91 22.00 7.91 -7.85
CA ALA A 91 23.10 8.20 -6.97
C ALA A 91 22.74 7.67 -5.58
N ALA A 92 23.63 6.85 -5.04
CA ALA A 92 23.65 6.30 -3.69
C ALA A 92 22.69 5.14 -3.40
N HIS A 93 23.09 3.94 -3.79
CA HIS A 93 23.10 2.81 -2.85
C HIS A 93 24.51 2.21 -2.93
N GLY A 94 25.42 2.74 -2.11
CA GLY A 94 26.68 2.10 -1.72
C GLY A 94 26.46 1.27 -0.47
#